data_AF-A0A2M9A4L4-F1
#
_entry.id   AF-A0A2M9A4L4-F1
#
_cell.length_a   1.000
_cell.length_b   1.000
_cell.length_c   1.000
_cell.angle_alpha   90.00
_cell.angle_beta   90.00
_cell.angle_gamma   90.00
#
_symmetry.space_group_name_H-M   'P 1'
#
loop_
_entity.id
_entity.type
_entity.pdbx_description
1 polymer ?
#
loop_
_entity_poly.entity_id
_entity_poly.type
_entity_poly.pdbx_seq_one_letter_code
_entity_poly.pdbx_strand_id
1 'polypeptide(L)'
;MGGRGTFAAGRNVDFTYKTVGTIEGVKVLEGMYGKHALPEESLSSKAYIKLRRNGTFHEMRIYGDDHLPVMDIAYHTEPNIEPSKAPVLHVHRYHGDVANREPAEPITKEIYDKYSKFFVGVPKYDRW
;
A
#
# COMPACT_ATOMS: atom_id res chain seq x y z
N MET A 1 -9.66 -13.48 30.11
CA MET A 1 -8.37 -12.76 30.12
C MET A 1 -7.52 -13.35 29.01
N GLY A 2 -7.53 -12.70 27.84
CA GLY A 2 -6.84 -13.15 26.62
C GLY A 2 -5.38 -12.72 26.64
N GLY A 3 -4.48 -13.68 26.45
CA GLY A 3 -3.06 -13.44 26.53
C GLY A 3 -2.31 -14.26 25.48
N ARG A 4 -1.58 -13.51 24.64
CA ARG A 4 -0.32 -13.91 24.00
C ARG A 4 -0.43 -15.03 22.97
N GLY A 5 -0.63 -14.63 21.71
CA GLY A 5 -0.15 -15.38 20.55
C GLY A 5 1.36 -15.49 20.61
N THR A 6 1.81 -16.61 21.18
CA THR A 6 3.16 -17.15 21.18
C THR A 6 3.80 -17.10 19.79
N PHE A 7 5.04 -16.64 19.76
CA PHE A 7 6.05 -16.93 18.75
C PHE A 7 5.83 -18.33 18.13
N ALA A 8 5.49 -18.38 16.84
CA ALA A 8 5.42 -19.63 16.12
C ALA A 8 6.85 -20.14 15.88
N ALA A 9 7.17 -21.21 16.60
CA ALA A 9 8.29 -22.12 16.41
C ALA A 9 8.84 -22.18 14.97
N GLY A 10 10.11 -21.79 14.79
CA GLY A 10 11.06 -22.48 13.92
C GLY A 10 10.69 -22.70 12.44
N ARG A 11 9.76 -21.95 11.87
CA ARG A 11 9.55 -21.89 10.42
C ARG A 11 10.26 -20.67 9.88
N ASN A 12 11.32 -20.90 9.11
CA ASN A 12 11.82 -19.91 8.17
C ASN A 12 10.67 -19.66 7.18
N VAL A 13 9.77 -18.72 7.48
CA VAL A 13 8.83 -18.24 6.48
C VAL A 13 9.69 -17.46 5.52
N ASP A 14 9.82 -17.96 4.30
CA ASP A 14 10.64 -17.31 3.28
C ASP A 14 10.22 -15.85 3.16
N PHE A 15 11.21 -14.95 3.11
CA PHE A 15 10.95 -13.55 2.81
C PHE A 15 10.26 -13.48 1.45
N THR A 16 8.97 -13.17 1.48
CA THR A 16 8.14 -13.04 0.27
C THR A 16 8.32 -11.70 -0.42
N TYR A 17 9.12 -10.80 0.16
CA TYR A 17 9.35 -9.44 -0.32
C TYR A 17 10.83 -9.07 -0.23
N LYS A 18 11.33 -8.40 -1.26
CA LYS A 18 12.63 -7.74 -1.30
C LYS A 18 12.45 -6.24 -1.11
N THR A 19 13.25 -5.62 -0.24
CA THR A 19 13.39 -4.16 -0.29
C THR A 19 14.33 -3.79 -1.44
N VAL A 20 13.84 -3.01 -2.40
CA VAL A 20 14.59 -2.59 -3.59
C VAL A 20 15.03 -1.13 -3.55
N GLY A 21 14.56 -0.38 -2.55
CA GLY A 21 14.94 1.01 -2.34
C GLY A 21 14.10 1.67 -1.26
N THR A 22 14.21 2.98 -1.15
CA THR A 22 13.39 3.80 -0.26
C THR A 22 12.97 5.09 -0.96
N ILE A 23 11.75 5.55 -0.72
CA ILE A 23 11.26 6.87 -1.14
C ILE A 23 10.87 7.60 0.13
N GLU A 24 11.47 8.76 0.40
CA GLU A 24 11.15 9.57 1.59
C GLU A 24 11.21 8.76 2.91
N GLY A 25 12.18 7.83 2.99
CA GLY A 25 12.36 6.93 4.14
C GLY A 25 11.42 5.71 4.20
N VAL A 26 10.46 5.59 3.27
CA VAL A 26 9.54 4.44 3.18
C VAL A 26 10.12 3.38 2.25
N LYS A 27 10.16 2.13 2.70
CA LYS A 27 10.70 1.01 1.94
C LYS A 27 9.86 0.72 0.70
N VAL A 28 10.53 0.59 -0.44
CA VAL A 28 9.94 0.10 -1.69
C VAL A 28 10.13 -1.42 -1.74
N LEU A 29 9.03 -2.15 -1.87
CA LEU A 29 9.02 -3.61 -1.90
C LEU A 29 8.76 -4.14 -3.31
N GLU A 30 9.48 -5.20 -3.65
CA GLU A 30 9.20 -6.07 -4.78
C GLU A 30 8.85 -7.46 -4.25
N GLY A 31 7.70 -8.00 -4.63
CA GLY A 31 7.31 -9.33 -4.21
C GLY A 31 8.11 -10.42 -4.94
N MET A 32 8.49 -11.44 -4.20
CA MET A 32 9.18 -12.63 -4.71
C MET A 32 8.17 -13.75 -4.97
N TYR A 33 8.57 -14.75 -5.77
CA TYR A 33 7.77 -15.97 -5.98
C TYR A 33 6.32 -15.71 -6.44
N GLY A 34 6.11 -14.69 -7.28
CA GLY A 34 4.78 -14.34 -7.81
C GLY A 34 3.89 -13.56 -6.83
N LYS A 35 4.41 -13.11 -5.69
CA LYS A 35 3.69 -12.18 -4.82
C LYS A 35 3.61 -10.81 -5.48
N HIS A 36 2.39 -10.32 -5.67
CA HIS A 36 2.14 -9.02 -6.30
C HIS A 36 1.58 -7.97 -5.34
N ALA A 37 0.92 -8.38 -4.26
CA ALA A 37 0.38 -7.46 -3.25
C ALA A 37 1.48 -6.94 -2.34
N LEU A 38 1.21 -5.87 -1.58
CA LEU A 38 2.02 -5.50 -0.43
C LEU A 38 1.72 -6.46 0.75
N PRO A 39 2.60 -6.52 1.78
CA PRO A 39 2.36 -7.36 2.95
C PRO A 39 0.96 -7.17 3.54
N GLU A 40 0.39 -8.25 4.08
CA GLU A 40 -0.89 -8.17 4.79
C GLU A 40 -0.69 -7.55 6.17
N GLU A 41 0.47 -7.79 6.78
CA GLU A 41 0.88 -7.23 8.07
C GLU A 41 2.27 -6.61 7.96
N SER A 42 2.50 -5.55 8.72
CA SER A 42 3.81 -4.91 8.76
C SER A 42 4.73 -5.53 9.82
N LEU A 43 5.94 -5.92 9.43
CA LEU A 43 6.91 -6.42 10.40
C LEU A 43 7.73 -5.30 11.08
N SER A 44 8.06 -4.23 10.35
CA SER A 44 9.07 -3.26 10.79
C SER A 44 8.87 -1.83 10.29
N SER A 45 7.76 -1.54 9.61
CA SER A 45 7.58 -0.24 8.95
C SER A 45 6.11 0.15 8.93
N LYS A 46 5.84 1.45 9.12
CA LYS A 46 4.48 2.00 9.11
C LYS A 46 3.85 2.07 7.72
N ALA A 47 4.67 1.93 6.68
CA ALA A 47 4.18 1.84 5.31
C ALA A 47 5.18 1.08 4.42
N TYR A 48 4.67 0.61 3.30
CA TYR A 48 5.47 0.10 2.18
C TYR A 48 4.95 0.66 0.87
N ILE A 49 5.85 0.85 -0.09
CA ILE A 49 5.53 1.33 -1.44
C ILE A 49 5.80 0.22 -2.43
N LYS A 50 4.93 0.10 -3.43
CA LYS A 50 5.12 -0.69 -4.63
C LYS A 50 5.20 0.25 -5.81
N LEU A 51 6.20 0.02 -6.66
CA LEU A 51 6.33 0.71 -7.95
C LEU A 51 5.91 -0.23 -9.08
N ARG A 52 5.54 0.37 -10.21
CA ARG A 52 5.45 -0.30 -11.50
C ARG A 52 6.86 -0.60 -12.00
N ARG A 53 6.97 -1.49 -12.99
CA ARG A 53 8.25 -1.86 -13.61
C ARG A 53 9.01 -0.68 -14.22
N ASN A 54 8.31 0.38 -14.62
CA ASN A 54 8.88 1.63 -15.14
C ASN A 54 9.27 2.64 -14.03
N GLY A 55 9.14 2.28 -12.75
CA GLY A 55 9.45 3.15 -11.62
C GLY A 55 8.33 4.10 -11.20
N THR A 56 7.20 4.16 -11.92
CA THR A 56 6.04 4.96 -11.50
C THR A 56 5.38 4.36 -10.26
N PHE A 57 4.90 5.21 -9.35
CA PHE A 57 4.10 4.81 -8.21
C PHE A 57 2.92 3.90 -8.63
N HIS A 58 2.77 2.76 -7.94
CA HIS A 58 1.64 1.85 -8.15
C HIS A 58 0.69 1.91 -6.96
N GLU A 59 1.23 1.72 -5.76
CA GLU A 59 0.46 1.52 -4.54
C GLU A 59 1.33 1.78 -3.31
N MET A 60 0.73 2.32 -2.25
CA MET A 60 1.31 2.44 -0.92
C MET A 60 0.32 1.89 0.09
N ARG A 61 0.78 0.98 0.95
CA ARG A 61 0.01 0.45 2.08
C ARG A 61 0.51 1.05 3.37
N ILE A 62 -0.41 1.55 4.18
CA ILE A 62 -0.18 2.15 5.49
C ILE A 62 -0.73 1.22 6.56
N TYR A 63 0.01 1.07 7.65
CA TYR A 63 -0.32 0.18 8.75
C TYR A 63 -0.49 0.93 10.07
N GLY A 64 -1.39 0.42 10.90
CA GLY A 64 -1.66 0.89 12.25
C GLY A 64 -0.53 0.55 13.25
N ASP A 65 -0.81 0.78 14.52
CA ASP A 65 0.07 0.40 15.63
C ASP A 65 0.02 -1.10 15.95
N ASP A 66 -1.07 -1.75 15.59
CA ASP A 66 -1.30 -3.18 15.62
C ASP A 66 -0.66 -3.94 14.45
N HIS A 67 0.09 -3.22 13.60
CA HIS A 67 0.72 -3.74 12.39
C HIS A 67 -0.25 -4.18 11.29
N LEU A 68 -1.54 -3.90 11.43
CA LEU A 68 -2.59 -4.24 10.47
C LEU A 68 -2.76 -3.10 9.45
N PRO A 69 -3.22 -3.40 8.22
CA PRO A 69 -3.39 -2.39 7.20
C PRO A 69 -4.57 -1.50 7.57
N VAL A 70 -4.43 -0.20 7.36
CA VAL A 70 -5.50 0.79 7.62
C VAL A 70 -5.92 1.51 6.35
N MET A 71 -4.99 1.70 5.41
CA MET A 71 -5.25 2.40 4.17
C MET A 71 -4.27 2.00 3.07
N ASP A 72 -4.78 1.79 1.86
CA ASP A 72 -3.98 1.78 0.64
C ASP A 72 -4.25 3.05 -0.15
N ILE A 73 -3.19 3.63 -0.72
CA ILE A 73 -3.28 4.67 -1.74
C ILE A 73 -2.75 4.07 -3.04
N ALA A 74 -3.55 4.05 -4.09
CA ALA A 74 -3.22 3.37 -5.34
C ALA A 74 -3.34 4.29 -6.55
N TYR A 75 -2.49 4.06 -7.55
CA TYR A 75 -2.53 4.70 -8.86
C TYR A 75 -2.67 3.64 -9.97
N HIS A 76 -3.91 3.27 -10.23
CA HIS A 76 -4.29 2.38 -11.32
C HIS A 76 -5.70 2.68 -11.80
N THR A 77 -6.16 1.93 -12.80
CA THR A 77 -7.50 2.07 -13.34
C THR A 77 -8.52 1.69 -12.28
N GLU A 78 -9.51 2.55 -12.06
CA GLU A 78 -10.63 2.29 -11.17
C GLU A 78 -11.91 2.79 -11.86
N PRO A 79 -12.66 1.89 -12.54
CA PRO A 79 -13.80 2.27 -13.37
C PRO A 79 -14.93 2.98 -12.61
N ASN A 80 -15.05 2.75 -11.30
CA ASN A 80 -16.07 3.40 -10.47
C ASN A 80 -15.75 4.89 -10.21
N ILE A 81 -14.50 5.31 -10.39
CA ILE A 81 -14.02 6.69 -10.14
C ILE A 81 -13.65 7.39 -11.45
N GLU A 82 -13.12 6.66 -12.43
CA GLU A 82 -12.70 7.17 -13.73
C GLU A 82 -13.19 6.25 -14.86
N PRO A 83 -14.39 6.52 -15.42
CA PRO A 83 -15.00 5.70 -16.46
C PRO A 83 -14.17 5.60 -17.74
N SER A 84 -13.28 6.56 -18.01
CA SER A 84 -12.36 6.52 -19.17
C SER A 84 -11.31 5.42 -19.07
N LYS A 85 -11.24 4.72 -17.93
CA LYS A 85 -10.21 3.71 -17.60
C LYS A 85 -8.79 4.27 -17.60
N ALA A 86 -8.64 5.59 -17.51
CA ALA A 86 -7.36 6.20 -17.21
C ALA A 86 -6.94 5.83 -15.76
N PRO A 87 -5.64 5.65 -15.49
CA PRO A 87 -5.16 5.49 -14.13
C PRO A 87 -5.51 6.71 -13.27
N VAL A 88 -6.07 6.45 -12.08
CA VAL A 88 -6.52 7.49 -11.16
C VAL A 88 -5.98 7.19 -9.76
N LEU A 89 -5.61 8.25 -9.03
CA LEU A 89 -5.32 8.13 -7.60
C LEU A 89 -6.63 7.91 -6.84
N HIS A 90 -6.65 6.85 -6.05
CA HIS A 90 -7.77 6.48 -5.20
C HIS A 90 -7.24 5.79 -3.95
N VAL A 91 -8.10 5.64 -2.95
CA VAL A 91 -7.73 4.99 -1.69
C VAL A 91 -8.70 3.86 -1.34
N HIS A 92 -8.20 2.92 -0.57
CA HIS A 92 -9.00 1.88 0.08
C HIS A 92 -8.72 1.93 1.56
N ARG A 93 -9.76 1.76 2.38
CA ARG A 93 -9.63 1.63 3.82
C ARG A 93 -9.84 0.19 4.25
N TYR A 94 -9.29 -0.14 5.41
CA TYR A 94 -9.36 -1.48 5.97
C TYR A 94 -9.91 -1.41 7.39
N HIS A 95 -10.73 -2.41 7.75
CA HIS A 95 -11.21 -2.61 9.11
C HIS A 95 -10.62 -3.90 9.68
N GLY A 96 -9.44 -3.78 10.30
CA GLY A 96 -8.77 -4.88 10.99
C GLY A 96 -7.85 -5.72 10.10
N ASP A 97 -8.22 -6.10 8.88
CA ASP A 97 -7.35 -6.89 8.01
C ASP A 97 -7.59 -6.62 6.51
N VAL A 98 -6.78 -7.25 5.66
CA VAL A 98 -6.87 -7.13 4.20
C VAL A 98 -8.17 -7.68 3.60
N ALA A 99 -8.87 -8.58 4.29
CA ALA A 99 -10.12 -9.16 3.82
C ALA A 99 -11.29 -8.18 3.98
N ASN A 100 -11.18 -7.28 4.96
CA ASN A 100 -12.17 -6.24 5.26
C ASN A 100 -11.83 -4.91 4.56
N ARG A 101 -11.54 -4.99 3.25
CA ARG A 101 -11.24 -3.84 2.40
C ARG A 101 -12.52 -3.15 1.92
N GLU A 102 -12.60 -1.84 2.13
CA GLU A 102 -13.69 -1.02 1.60
C GLU A 102 -13.55 -0.77 0.08
N PRO A 103 -14.67 -0.43 -0.59
CA PRO A 103 -14.64 0.02 -1.98
C PRO A 103 -13.67 1.18 -2.20
N ALA A 104 -13.18 1.33 -3.43
CA ALA A 104 -12.32 2.45 -3.78
C ALA A 104 -13.06 3.79 -3.57
N GLU A 105 -12.42 4.72 -2.88
CA GLU A 105 -12.89 6.11 -2.79
C GLU A 105 -11.90 7.03 -3.54
N PRO A 106 -12.38 8.11 -4.18
CA PRO A 106 -11.51 9.12 -4.76
C PRO A 106 -10.54 9.64 -3.70
N ILE A 107 -9.26 9.82 -4.05
CA ILE A 107 -8.30 10.44 -3.14
C ILE A 107 -8.80 11.85 -2.78
N THR A 108 -8.72 12.26 -1.50
CA THR A 108 -9.06 13.63 -1.12
C THR A 108 -7.86 14.56 -1.23
N LYS A 109 -8.08 15.88 -1.23
CA LYS A 109 -7.00 16.87 -1.25
C LYS A 109 -6.09 16.74 -0.03
N GLU A 110 -6.63 16.47 1.17
CA GLU A 110 -5.82 16.32 2.38
C GLU A 110 -4.89 15.11 2.31
N ILE A 111 -5.39 13.97 1.79
CA ILE A 111 -4.58 12.78 1.58
C ILE A 111 -3.53 13.06 0.49
N TYR A 112 -3.92 13.67 -0.61
CA TYR A 112 -2.99 14.01 -1.69
C TYR A 112 -1.85 14.90 -1.17
N ASP A 113 -2.15 15.99 -0.49
CA ASP A 113 -1.15 16.93 0.03
C ASP A 113 -0.17 16.22 0.98
N LYS A 114 -0.67 15.34 1.85
CA LYS A 114 0.14 14.58 2.81
C LYS A 114 1.08 13.56 2.15
N TYR A 115 0.65 12.91 1.08
CA TYR A 115 1.35 11.77 0.49
C TYR A 115 1.94 12.02 -0.91
N SER A 116 1.71 13.20 -1.50
CA SER A 116 2.15 13.57 -2.86
C SER A 116 3.64 13.33 -3.12
N LYS A 117 4.49 13.52 -2.11
CA LYS A 117 5.94 13.25 -2.17
C LYS A 117 6.30 11.80 -2.50
N PHE A 118 5.40 10.84 -2.31
CA PHE A 118 5.61 9.43 -2.65
C PHE A 118 5.14 9.08 -4.07
N PHE A 119 4.36 9.94 -4.73
CA PHE A 119 3.72 9.66 -6.03
C PHE A 119 4.65 9.91 -7.21
N VAL A 120 5.85 9.35 -7.16
CA VAL A 120 6.88 9.49 -8.19
C VAL A 120 6.36 9.02 -9.54
N GLY A 121 6.51 9.85 -10.57
CA GLY A 121 6.08 9.54 -11.93
C GLY A 121 4.57 9.55 -12.16
N VAL A 122 3.76 9.97 -11.18
CA VAL A 122 2.33 10.23 -11.37
C VAL A 122 2.18 11.64 -11.94
N PRO A 123 1.40 11.85 -13.02
CA PRO A 123 1.10 13.19 -13.52
C PRO A 123 0.48 14.06 -12.44
N LYS A 124 0.68 15.38 -12.54
CA LYS A 124 0.09 16.32 -11.58
C LYS A 124 -1.43 16.08 -11.51
N TYR A 125 -1.92 15.81 -10.30
CA TYR A 125 -3.32 15.54 -10.05
C TYR A 125 -4.07 16.86 -9.92
N ASP A 126 -4.90 17.18 -10.91
CA ASP A 126 -5.59 18.48 -11.05
C ASP A 126 -7.11 18.32 -10.97
N ARG A 127 -7.59 17.76 -9.84
CA ARG A 127 -9.03 17.54 -9.59
C ARG A 127 -9.63 18.53 -8.58
N TRP A 128 -8.90 19.57 -8.17
CA TRP A 128 -9.31 20.57 -7.16
C TRP A 128 -8.84 21.97 -7.55
#